data_AF-A0A3D1B1K6-F1
#
_entry.id   AF-A0A3D1B1K6-F1
#
_cell.length_a   1.000
_cell.length_b   1.000
_cell.length_c   1.000
_cell.angle_alpha   90.00
_cell.angle_beta   90.00
_cell.angle_gamma   90.00
#
_symmetry.space_group_name_H-M   'P 1'
#
loop_
_entity.id
_entity.type
_entity.pdbx_description
1 polymer ?
#
loop_
_entity_poly.entity_id
_entity_poly.type
_entity_poly.pdbx_seq_one_letter_code
_entity_poly.pdbx_strand_id
1 'polypeptide(L)'
;MDKSGGDKPADLQKIFDDNKRVAGIRMQQLETPMLEIRGASSYRQMIPGYKFTLDRHFNADGSYVIVSANHEAYEGSFRSTDANEVENHYGNSFTCIPAALPFRPARRTARPFIH
;
A
#
# COMPACT_ATOMS: atom_id res chain seq x y z
N MET A 1 22.94 -32.40 3.31
CA MET A 1 23.30 -33.81 3.51
C MET A 1 24.79 -33.92 3.73
N ASP A 2 25.17 -34.45 4.86
CA ASP A 2 26.48 -34.95 5.24
C ASP A 2 26.45 -36.48 5.13
N LYS A 3 27.62 -37.06 4.82
CA LYS A 3 27.81 -38.44 4.36
C LYS A 3 27.40 -39.56 5.34
N SER A 4 26.83 -39.26 6.51
CA SER A 4 26.49 -40.25 7.55
C SER A 4 25.01 -40.30 7.97
N GLY A 5 24.10 -39.58 7.30
CA GLY A 5 22.65 -39.80 7.44
C GLY A 5 22.06 -39.62 8.86
N GLY A 6 22.73 -38.89 9.75
CA GLY A 6 22.21 -38.56 11.08
C GLY A 6 21.18 -37.44 11.02
N ASP A 7 20.05 -37.63 11.71
CA ASP A 7 19.00 -36.62 11.82
C ASP A 7 19.55 -35.38 12.56
N LYS A 8 19.34 -34.19 11.98
CA LYS A 8 19.91 -32.94 12.49
C LYS A 8 18.85 -32.19 13.28
N PRO A 9 18.87 -32.24 14.63
CA PRO A 9 17.87 -31.55 15.46
C PRO A 9 17.85 -30.02 15.21
N ALA A 10 18.99 -29.44 14.81
CA ALA A 10 19.09 -28.04 14.44
C ALA A 10 18.31 -27.67 13.16
N ASP A 11 18.10 -28.60 12.23
CA ASP A 11 17.34 -28.35 11.00
C ASP A 11 15.82 -28.42 11.25
N LEU A 12 15.38 -29.26 12.19
CA LEU A 12 13.98 -29.28 12.67
C LEU A 12 13.60 -27.94 13.34
N GLN A 13 14.52 -27.37 14.12
CA GLN A 13 14.28 -26.10 14.81
C GLN A 13 14.08 -24.93 13.84
N LYS A 14 14.84 -24.90 12.74
CA LYS A 14 14.66 -23.91 11.66
C LYS A 14 13.26 -23.98 11.03
N ILE A 15 12.69 -25.17 10.87
CA ILE A 15 11.34 -25.36 10.33
C ILE A 15 10.28 -24.74 11.25
N PHE A 16 10.42 -24.92 12.58
CA PHE A 16 9.49 -24.33 13.54
C PHE A 16 9.58 -22.80 13.59
N ASP A 17 10.79 -22.25 13.51
CA ASP A 17 11.00 -20.79 13.47
C ASP A 17 10.47 -20.18 12.18
N ASP A 18 10.69 -20.83 11.03
CA ASP A 18 10.13 -20.40 9.75
C ASP A 18 8.61 -20.50 9.71
N ASN A 19 8.02 -21.53 10.33
CA ASN A 19 6.57 -21.66 10.43
C ASN A 19 5.94 -20.49 11.21
N LYS A 20 6.53 -20.12 12.36
CA LYS A 20 6.07 -18.96 13.15
C LYS A 20 6.18 -17.66 12.36
N ARG A 21 7.30 -17.46 11.67
CA ARG A 21 7.53 -16.27 10.81
C ARG A 21 6.52 -16.19 9.67
N VAL A 22 6.30 -17.29 8.96
CA VAL A 22 5.34 -17.35 7.84
C VAL A 22 3.91 -17.14 8.33
N ALA A 23 3.54 -17.71 9.47
CA ALA A 23 2.22 -17.48 10.08
C ALA A 23 2.01 -16.01 10.46
N GLY A 24 3.01 -15.36 11.06
CA GLY A 24 2.97 -13.93 11.38
C GLY A 24 2.82 -13.05 10.14
N ILE A 25 3.58 -13.34 9.08
CA ILE A 25 3.46 -12.62 7.80
C ILE A 25 2.06 -12.79 7.19
N ARG A 26 1.48 -13.99 7.28
CA ARG A 26 0.13 -14.27 6.75
C ARG A 26 -0.96 -13.52 7.54
N MET A 27 -0.83 -13.41 8.85
CA MET A 27 -1.73 -12.62 9.69
C MET A 27 -1.69 -11.14 9.30
N GLN A 28 -0.48 -10.56 9.20
CA GLN A 28 -0.30 -9.16 8.78
C GLN A 28 -0.85 -8.89 7.36
N GLN A 29 -0.79 -9.87 6.46
CA GLN A 29 -1.37 -9.78 5.12
C GLN A 29 -2.91 -9.70 5.11
N LEU A 30 -3.58 -10.32 6.08
CA LEU A 30 -5.04 -10.24 6.22
C LEU A 30 -5.46 -8.92 6.87
N GLU A 31 -4.66 -8.38 7.79
CA GLU A 31 -4.95 -7.14 8.51
C GLU A 31 -4.76 -5.89 7.64
N THR A 32 -3.79 -5.90 6.72
CA THR A 32 -3.47 -4.73 5.87
C THR A 32 -4.68 -4.16 5.09
N PRO A 33 -5.48 -4.97 4.36
CA PRO A 33 -6.66 -4.44 3.65
C PRO A 33 -7.83 -4.06 4.57
N MET A 34 -7.79 -4.46 5.85
CA MET A 34 -8.87 -4.15 6.81
C MET A 34 -8.85 -2.67 7.24
N LEU A 35 -7.72 -1.97 7.08
CA LEU A 35 -7.56 -0.57 7.48
C LEU A 35 -7.13 0.33 6.31
N GLU A 36 -7.84 0.23 5.18
CA GLU A 36 -7.69 1.17 4.07
C GLU A 36 -8.56 2.42 4.28
N ILE A 37 -7.92 3.58 4.32
CA ILE A 37 -8.58 4.89 4.43
C ILE A 37 -8.58 5.53 3.04
N ARG A 38 -9.73 6.04 2.62
CA ARG A 38 -9.90 6.75 1.34
C ARG A 38 -9.95 8.26 1.56
N GLY A 39 -9.25 9.01 0.74
CA GLY A 39 -9.23 10.47 0.77
C GLY A 39 -9.21 11.08 -0.63
N ALA A 40 -9.43 12.39 -0.70
CA ALA A 40 -9.28 13.18 -1.91
C ALA A 40 -8.49 14.46 -1.61
N SER A 41 -7.74 14.95 -2.58
CA SER A 41 -6.91 16.15 -2.43
C SER A 41 -6.71 16.86 -3.77
N SER A 42 -6.34 18.13 -3.72
CA SER A 42 -5.79 18.88 -4.86
C SER A 42 -4.25 18.91 -4.86
N TYR A 43 -3.60 18.23 -3.91
CA TYR A 43 -2.14 18.19 -3.82
C TYR A 43 -1.53 17.29 -4.89
N ARG A 44 -0.61 17.83 -5.71
CA ARG A 44 -0.12 17.15 -6.91
C ARG A 44 0.88 16.03 -6.64
N GLN A 45 1.49 16.01 -5.45
CA GLN A 45 2.55 15.07 -5.09
C GLN A 45 2.05 13.91 -4.23
N MET A 46 0.77 13.53 -4.38
CA MET A 46 0.22 12.33 -3.76
C MET A 46 0.72 11.09 -4.50
N ILE A 47 1.84 10.52 -4.04
CA ILE A 47 2.52 9.41 -4.72
C ILE A 47 2.45 8.13 -3.86
N PRO A 48 2.06 6.98 -4.42
CA PRO A 48 2.09 5.69 -3.71
C PRO A 48 3.49 5.37 -3.16
N GLY A 49 3.54 4.85 -1.93
CA GLY A 49 4.76 4.54 -1.19
C GLY A 49 5.31 5.71 -0.36
N TYR A 50 4.79 6.93 -0.52
CA TYR A 50 5.19 8.08 0.28
C TYR A 50 4.32 8.23 1.54
N LYS A 51 4.90 8.89 2.55
CA LYS A 51 4.25 9.21 3.81
C LYS A 51 3.80 10.67 3.83
N PHE A 52 2.61 10.93 4.35
CA PHE A 52 2.15 12.27 4.69
C PHE A 52 1.64 12.31 6.14
N THR A 53 1.56 13.52 6.68
CA THR A 53 0.96 13.78 8.01
C THR A 53 -0.35 14.50 7.80
N LEU A 54 -1.43 13.96 8.36
CA LEU A 54 -2.73 14.62 8.45
C LEU A 54 -2.80 15.41 9.76
N ASP A 55 -3.25 16.65 9.65
CA ASP A 55 -3.42 17.58 10.77
C ASP A 55 -4.80 18.27 10.63
N ARG A 56 -5.40 18.66 11.77
CA ARG A 56 -6.71 19.34 11.88
C ARG A 56 -7.91 18.52 11.40
N HIS A 57 -7.82 17.19 11.46
CA HIS A 57 -8.94 16.29 11.30
C HIS A 57 -9.55 15.95 12.66
N PHE A 58 -10.87 15.93 12.76
CA PHE A 58 -11.59 15.80 14.04
C PHE A 58 -11.23 14.55 14.88
N ASN A 59 -10.75 13.48 14.24
CA ASN A 59 -10.35 12.23 14.91
C ASN A 59 -9.32 11.37 14.14
N ALA A 60 -8.62 11.93 13.15
CA ALA A 60 -7.72 11.14 12.29
C ALA A 60 -6.37 11.82 12.04
N ASP A 61 -5.95 12.71 12.93
CA ASP A 61 -4.61 13.27 12.85
C ASP A 61 -3.56 12.18 13.07
N GLY A 62 -2.54 12.18 12.23
CA GLY A 62 -1.55 11.10 12.25
C GLY A 62 -0.69 11.00 11.00
N SER A 63 0.19 10.00 10.99
CA SER A 63 1.05 9.67 9.85
C SER A 63 0.46 8.54 9.03
N TYR A 64 0.40 8.73 7.71
CA TYR A 64 -0.20 7.79 6.78
C TYR A 64 0.72 7.53 5.59
N VAL A 65 0.67 6.31 5.05
CA VAL A 65 1.39 5.91 3.84
C VAL A 65 0.38 5.73 2.72
N ILE A 66 0.63 6.35 1.57
CA ILE A 66 -0.22 6.25 0.38
C ILE A 66 -0.01 4.87 -0.26
N VAL A 67 -1.09 4.12 -0.44
CA VAL A 67 -1.10 2.80 -1.07
C VAL A 67 -1.47 2.91 -2.55
N SER A 68 -2.39 3.81 -2.89
CA SER A 68 -2.75 4.11 -4.28
C SER A 68 -3.16 5.57 -4.42
N ALA A 69 -2.98 6.14 -5.62
CA ALA A 69 -3.45 7.47 -5.96
C ALA A 69 -3.94 7.45 -7.41
N ASN A 70 -5.07 8.10 -7.66
CA ASN A 70 -5.66 8.33 -8.97
C ASN A 70 -5.76 9.83 -9.19
N HIS A 71 -5.10 10.32 -10.23
CA HIS A 71 -4.99 11.73 -10.55
C HIS A 71 -5.91 12.08 -11.71
N GLU A 72 -6.65 13.18 -11.57
CA GLU A 72 -7.53 13.71 -12.60
C GLU A 72 -7.17 15.18 -12.84
N ALA A 73 -6.93 15.53 -14.10
CA ALA A 73 -6.59 16.89 -14.49
C ALA A 73 -7.36 17.24 -15.75
N TYR A 74 -7.90 18.46 -15.77
CA TYR A 74 -8.54 19.05 -16.93
C TYR A 74 -7.82 20.35 -17.27
N GLU A 75 -7.44 20.51 -18.53
CA GLU A 75 -6.85 21.73 -19.07
C GLU A 75 -7.80 22.31 -20.13
N GLY A 76 -8.21 23.57 -19.92
CA GLY A 76 -9.07 24.32 -20.82
C GLY A 76 -8.33 24.75 -22.10
N SER A 77 -9.10 25.24 -23.07
CA SER A 77 -8.60 25.67 -24.39
C SER A 77 -7.55 26.78 -24.29
N PHE A 78 -6.45 26.66 -25.05
CA PHE A 78 -5.37 27.65 -25.17
C PHE A 78 -5.79 28.97 -25.86
N ARG A 79 -7.01 29.05 -26.39
CA ARG A 79 -7.51 30.24 -27.11
C ARG A 79 -8.31 31.14 -26.17
N SER A 80 -7.67 32.19 -25.66
CA SER A 80 -8.23 33.19 -24.74
C SER A 80 -9.28 34.13 -25.35
N THR A 81 -10.11 33.69 -26.29
CA THR A 81 -11.05 34.56 -27.01
C THR A 81 -12.52 34.20 -26.85
N ASP A 82 -12.86 33.05 -26.24
CA ASP A 82 -14.26 32.69 -25.99
C ASP A 82 -14.57 32.73 -24.50
N ALA A 83 -15.64 33.44 -24.14
CA ALA A 83 -16.16 33.62 -22.77
C ALA A 83 -16.68 32.32 -22.09
N ASN A 84 -16.35 31.16 -22.66
CA ASN A 84 -16.62 29.82 -22.14
C ASN A 84 -15.30 29.10 -21.79
N GLU A 85 -14.28 29.83 -21.31
CA GLU A 85 -13.06 29.23 -20.78
C GLU A 85 -13.42 28.30 -19.61
N VAL A 86 -13.27 26.99 -19.83
CA VAL A 86 -13.36 26.01 -18.76
C VAL A 86 -12.09 26.12 -17.94
N GLU A 87 -12.24 26.47 -16.65
CA GLU A 87 -11.13 26.64 -15.73
C GLU A 87 -10.30 25.36 -15.61
N ASN A 88 -8.97 25.51 -15.60
CA ASN A 88 -8.06 24.39 -15.37
C ASN A 88 -8.33 23.76 -14.01
N HIS A 89 -8.54 22.44 -13.98
CA HIS A 89 -8.86 21.71 -12.77
C HIS A 89 -7.84 20.60 -12.51
N TYR A 90 -7.51 20.38 -11.24
CA TYR A 90 -6.79 19.20 -10.80
C TYR A 90 -7.34 18.67 -9.47
N GLY A 91 -7.56 17.36 -9.44
CA GLY A 91 -7.94 16.62 -8.25
C GLY A 91 -7.25 15.26 -8.22
N ASN A 92 -7.24 14.64 -7.05
CA ASN A 92 -6.89 13.24 -6.91
C ASN A 92 -7.75 12.57 -5.84
N SER A 93 -7.93 11.27 -6.02
CA SER A 93 -8.40 10.36 -4.98
C SER A 93 -7.28 9.40 -4.62
N PHE A 94 -7.15 9.05 -3.35
CA PHE A 94 -6.07 8.19 -2.87
C PHE A 94 -6.55 7.24 -1.78
N THR A 95 -5.82 6.13 -1.63
CA THR A 95 -5.96 5.23 -0.49
C THR A 95 -4.69 5.24 0.34
N CYS A 96 -4.84 5.20 1.66
CA CYS A 96 -3.72 5.22 2.59
C CYS A 96 -3.97 4.31 3.79
N ILE A 97 -2.89 3.98 4.48
CA ILE A 97 -2.91 3.21 5.74
C ILE A 97 -2.10 3.96 6.79
N PRO A 98 -2.35 3.77 8.10
CA PRO A 98 -1.50 4.33 9.15
C PRO A 98 -0.05 3.85 9.01
N ALA A 99 0.91 4.77 9.13
CA ALA A 99 2.34 4.47 8.99
C ALA A 99 2.88 3.51 10.08
N ALA A 100 2.17 3.38 11.20
CA ALA A 100 2.49 2.42 12.25
C ALA A 100 2.22 0.96 11.84
N LEU A 101 1.41 0.72 10.81
CA LEU A 101 1.11 -0.62 10.33
C LEU A 101 2.07 -1.03 9.21
N PRO A 102 2.73 -2.20 9.31
CA PRO A 102 3.57 -2.70 8.24
C PRO A 102 2.70 -3.08 7.02
N PHE A 103 2.83 -2.34 5.92
CA PHE A 103 2.19 -2.72 4.66
C PHE A 103 2.68 -4.08 4.17
N ARG A 104 1.77 -5.01 3.87
CA ARG A 104 2.07 -6.25 3.16
C ARG A 104 1.11 -6.42 1.99
N PRO A 105 1.61 -6.45 0.73
CA PRO A 105 0.74 -6.60 -0.42
C PRO A 105 0.03 -7.97 -0.39
N ALA A 106 -1.24 -7.97 -0.79
CA ALA A 106 -2.01 -9.19 -0.96
C ALA A 106 -1.40 -10.08 -2.04
N ARG A 107 -1.35 -11.40 -1.82
CA ARG A 107 -0.89 -12.38 -2.80
C ARG A 107 -1.96 -12.60 -3.88
N ARG A 108 -2.11 -11.63 -4.78
CA ARG A 108 -3.01 -11.75 -5.95
C ARG A 108 -2.42 -12.60 -7.07
N THR A 109 -1.09 -12.74 -7.10
CA THR A 109 -0.40 -13.58 -8.09
C THR A 109 -0.67 -15.05 -7.82
N ALA A 110 -1.23 -15.76 -8.80
CA ALA A 110 -1.45 -17.20 -8.72
C ALA A 110 -0.13 -17.94 -8.46
N ARG A 111 -0.18 -18.99 -7.63
CA ARG A 111 0.99 -19.84 -7.43
C ARG A 111 1.28 -20.60 -8.73
N PRO A 112 2.53 -20.62 -9.23
CA PRO A 112 2.89 -21.45 -10.35
C PRO A 112 2.66 -22.92 -10.00
N PHE A 113 2.04 -23.68 -10.90
CA PHE A 113 1.89 -25.13 -10.81
C PHE A 113 2.66 -25.78 -11.96
N ILE A 114 3.31 -26.91 -11.70
CA ILE A 114 3.91 -27.76 -12.74
C ILE A 114 2.89 -28.88 -12.97
N HIS A 115 2.54 -29.13 -14.23
CA HIS A 115 1.65 -30.24 -14.59
C HIS A 115 2.43 -31.52 -14.80
#